data_AF-A0A8S4S5R8-F1
#
_entry.id   AF-A0A8S4S5R8-F1
#
_cell.length_a   1.000
_cell.length_b   1.000
_cell.length_c   1.000
_cell.angle_alpha   90.00
_cell.angle_beta   90.00
_cell.angle_gamma   90.00
#
_symmetry.space_group_name_H-M   'P 1'
#
loop_
_entity.id
_entity.type
_entity.pdbx_description
1 polymer ?
#
loop_
_entity_poly.entity_id
_entity_poly.type
_entity_poly.pdbx_seq_one_letter_code
_entity_poly.pdbx_strand_id
1 'polypeptide(L)' 'QGKYDVGSGEQFDDLVGLIEHFRAYPMIETSGDVLRLLQPVSGTCLRAHDIDKKVQVCKSYKYYHLHFIHKNM' A
#
# COMPACT_ATOMS: atom_id res chain seq x y z
N GLN A 1 -12.45 -13.89 -10.36
CA GLN A 1 -11.23 -13.14 -10.72
C GLN A 1 -11.19 -11.90 -9.86
N GLY A 2 -10.07 -11.57 -9.22
CA GLY A 2 -9.95 -10.41 -8.32
C GLY A 2 -9.59 -10.72 -6.86
N LYS A 3 -9.11 -11.93 -6.55
CA LYS A 3 -8.54 -12.26 -5.25
C LYS A 3 -7.05 -11.91 -5.21
N TYR A 4 -6.53 -11.67 -4.01
CA TYR A 4 -5.14 -11.32 -3.75
C TYR A 4 -4.41 -12.51 -3.14
N ASP A 5 -3.19 -12.78 -3.61
CA ASP A 5 -2.29 -13.76 -3.03
C ASP A 5 -0.82 -13.34 -3.29
N VAL A 6 0.12 -14.08 -2.70
CA VAL A 6 1.56 -13.84 -2.83
C VAL A 6 2.25 -14.86 -3.75
N GLY A 7 1.50 -15.46 -4.69
CA GLY A 7 1.99 -16.41 -5.68
C GLY A 7 1.79 -17.90 -5.33
N SER A 8 1.36 -18.21 -4.11
CA SER A 8 0.86 -19.55 -3.72
C SER A 8 0.14 -19.48 -2.36
N GLY A 9 -0.69 -20.48 -2.04
CA GLY A 9 -1.32 -20.60 -0.73
C GLY A 9 -2.72 -19.98 -0.64
N GLU A 10 -3.01 -19.34 0.48
CA GLU A 10 -4.32 -18.73 0.77
C GLU A 10 -4.59 -17.52 -0.12
N GLN A 11 -5.84 -17.40 -0.57
CA GLN A 11 -6.30 -16.28 -1.39
C GLN A 11 -7.28 -15.42 -0.59
N PHE A 12 -7.14 -14.11 -0.71
CA PHE A 12 -7.90 -13.13 0.05
C PHE A 12 -8.81 -12.31 -0.87
N ASP A 13 -9.98 -11.92 -0.36
CA ASP A 13 -10.92 -11.10 -1.13
C ASP A 13 -10.48 -9.63 -1.22
N ASP A 14 -9.66 -9.17 -0.28
CA ASP A 14 -9.10 -7.82 -0.27
C ASP A 14 -7.66 -7.78 0.27
N LEU A 15 -6.99 -6.63 0.06
CA LEU A 15 -5.62 -6.40 0.54
C LEU A 15 -5.53 -6.32 2.07
N VAL A 16 -6.61 -5.97 2.75
CA VAL A 16 -6.62 -5.84 4.21
C VAL A 16 -6.49 -7.23 4.83
N GLY A 17 -7.28 -8.19 4.39
CA GLY A 17 -7.22 -9.58 4.82
C GLY A 17 -5.85 -10.20 4.57
N LEU A 18 -5.25 -9.94 3.39
CA LEU A 18 -3.90 -10.40 3.08
C LEU A 18 -2.86 -9.82 4.07
N ILE A 19 -2.89 -8.52 4.32
CA ILE A 19 -1.93 -7.86 5.22
C ILE A 19 -2.09 -8.35 6.66
N GLU A 20 -3.32 -8.46 7.15
CA GLU A 20 -3.59 -8.93 8.52
C GLU A 20 -3.16 -10.38 8.71
N HIS A 21 -3.38 -11.25 7.72
CA HIS A 21 -2.89 -12.63 7.75
C HIS A 21 -1.36 -12.67 7.91
N PHE A 22 -0.61 -11.99 7.04
CA PHE A 22 0.86 -12.02 7.09
C PHE A 22 1.47 -11.18 8.22
N ARG A 23 0.67 -10.36 8.90
CA ARG A 23 1.06 -9.71 10.16
C ARG A 23 1.01 -10.69 11.33
N ALA A 24 0.01 -11.57 11.37
CA ALA A 24 -0.11 -12.63 12.38
C ALA A 24 0.82 -13.82 12.10
N TYR A 25 0.94 -14.21 10.83
CA TYR A 25 1.72 -15.34 10.35
C TYR A 25 2.79 -14.87 9.35
N PRO A 26 3.94 -14.37 9.85
CA PRO A 26 4.96 -13.78 8.99
C PRO A 26 5.58 -14.81 8.03
N MET A 27 5.96 -14.33 6.84
CA MET A 27 6.62 -15.16 5.83
C MET A 27 8.05 -15.51 6.24
N ILE A 28 8.53 -16.64 5.75
CA ILE A 28 9.91 -17.09 5.96
C ILE A 28 10.57 -17.20 4.58
N GLU A 29 11.68 -16.51 4.39
CA GLU A 29 12.50 -16.64 3.19
C GLU A 29 13.24 -17.98 3.15
N THR A 30 13.69 -18.41 1.98
CA THR A 30 14.45 -19.67 1.81
C THR A 30 15.74 -19.69 2.64
N SER A 31 16.30 -18.53 2.97
CA SER A 31 17.46 -18.39 3.87
C SER A 31 17.14 -18.73 5.34
N GLY A 32 15.86 -18.77 5.72
CA GLY A 32 15.39 -18.87 7.10
C GLY A 32 15.05 -17.52 7.74
N ASP A 33 15.25 -16.41 7.04
CA ASP A 33 14.91 -15.07 7.54
C ASP A 33 13.40 -14.86 7.62
N VAL A 34 12.93 -14.22 8.69
CA VAL A 34 11.50 -13.96 8.93
C VAL A 34 11.12 -12.57 8.46
N LEU A 35 10.25 -12.49 7.45
CA LEU A 35 9.70 -11.25 6.93
C LEU A 35 8.46 -10.85 7.72
N ARG A 36 8.61 -9.83 8.58
CA ARG A 36 7.55 -9.33 9.48
C ARG A 36 6.99 -7.98 9.01
N LEU A 37 5.67 -7.89 8.96
CA LEU A 37 4.96 -6.61 8.77
C LEU A 37 4.81 -5.89 10.11
N LEU A 38 5.81 -5.07 10.47
CA LEU A 38 5.85 -4.42 11.79
C LEU A 38 4.88 -3.23 11.90
N GLN A 39 5.02 -2.27 10.99
CA GLN A 39 4.25 -1.03 10.98
C GLN A 39 4.19 -0.45 9.56
N PRO A 40 3.13 0.30 9.21
CA PRO A 40 3.09 1.05 7.97
C PRO A 40 4.24 2.07 7.91
N VAL A 41 4.87 2.19 6.74
CA VAL A 41 5.92 3.19 6.53
C VAL A 41 5.27 4.58 6.45
N SER A 42 5.82 5.57 7.18
CA SER A 42 5.30 6.94 7.14
C SER A 42 5.46 7.54 5.74
N GLY A 43 4.34 7.79 5.07
CA GLY A 43 4.30 8.55 3.81
C GLY A 43 4.13 10.06 4.00
N THR A 44 4.11 10.54 5.25
CA THR A 44 3.79 11.93 5.61
C THR A 44 4.96 12.69 6.21
N CYS A 45 5.98 12.00 6.75
CA CYS A 45 7.21 12.64 7.20
C CYS A 45 7.97 13.22 6.00
N LEU A 46 8.43 14.47 6.11
CA LEU A 46 9.20 15.14 5.07
C LEU A 46 10.19 16.15 5.64
N ARG A 47 11.26 16.39 4.89
CA ARG A 47 12.19 17.49 5.18
C ARG A 47 11.52 18.81 4.80
N ALA A 48 11.78 19.86 5.58
CA ALA A 48 11.14 21.16 5.38
C ALA A 48 11.36 21.73 3.95
N HIS A 49 12.55 21.54 3.38
CA HIS A 49 12.85 22.01 2.01
C HIS A 49 12.14 21.22 0.90
N ASP A 50 11.50 20.08 1.22
CA ASP A 50 10.74 19.28 0.26
C ASP A 50 9.23 19.56 0.33
N ILE A 51 8.77 20.51 1.16
CA ILE A 51 7.34 20.84 1.32
C ILE A 51 6.69 21.22 -0.01
N ASP A 52 7.32 22.10 -0.80
CA ASP A 52 6.75 22.54 -2.06
C ASP A 52 6.52 21.38 -3.03
N LYS A 53 7.48 20.44 -3.11
CA LYS A 53 7.33 19.21 -3.91
C LYS A 53 6.16 18.37 -3.42
N LYS A 54 6.03 18.18 -2.10
CA LYS A 54 4.93 17.42 -1.50
C LYS A 54 3.57 18.07 -1.80
N VAL A 55 3.49 19.40 -1.76
CA VAL A 55 2.27 20.14 -2.13
C VAL A 55 1.89 19.91 -3.59
N GLN A 56 2.84 19.95 -4.53
CA GLN A 56 2.54 19.69 -5.94
C GLN A 56 2.02 18.26 -6.17
N VAL A 57 2.67 17.28 -5.54
CA VAL A 57 2.25 15.88 -5.58
C VAL A 57 0.83 15.72 -5.01
N CYS A 58 0.56 16.26 -3.82
CA CYS A 58 -0.76 16.20 -3.19
C CYS A 58 -1.85 16.91 -3.99
N LYS A 59 -1.53 18.03 -4.66
CA LYS A 59 -2.47 18.72 -5.57
C LYS A 59 -2.78 17.86 -6.78
N SER A 60 -1.76 17.26 -7.39
CA SER A 60 -1.92 16.38 -8.55
C SER A 60 -2.94 15.26 -8.29
N TYR A 61 -2.84 14.60 -7.13
CA TYR A 61 -3.82 13.58 -6.73
C TYR A 61 -5.25 14.10 -6.61
N LYS A 62 -5.45 15.34 -6.15
CA LYS A 62 -6.80 15.95 -6.14
C LYS A 62 -7.35 16.14 -7.55
N TYR A 63 -6.53 16.55 -8.50
CA TYR A 63 -6.94 16.70 -9.90
C TYR A 63 -7.27 15.35 -10.55
N TYR A 64 -6.45 14.32 -10.33
CA TYR A 64 -6.75 12.98 -10.84
C TYR A 64 -8.05 12.42 -10.26
N HIS A 65 -8.29 12.62 -8.96
CA HIS A 65 -9.51 12.16 -8.31
C HIS A 65 -10.75 12.90 -8.84
N LEU A 66 -10.68 14.22 -9.03
CA LEU A 66 -11.79 15.01 -9.56
C LEU A 66 -12.06 14.66 -11.04
N HIS A 67 -11.01 14.52 -11.85
CA HIS A 67 -11.13 14.17 -13.27
C HIS A 67 -11.68 12.76 -13.48
N PHE A 68 -11.30 11.80 -12.63
CA PHE A 68 -11.82 10.43 -12.70
C PHE A 68 -13.32 10.36 -12.39
N ILE A 69 -13.79 11.11 -11.39
CA ILE A 69 -15.22 11.16 -11.05
C ILE A 69 -16.02 11.81 -12.18
N HIS A 70 -15.55 12.93 -12.74
CA HIS A 70 -16.29 13.65 -13.79
C HIS A 70 -16.33 12.92 -15.15
N LYS A 71 -15.48 11.92 -15.38
CA LYS A 71 -15.46 11.13 -16.63
C LYS A 71 -16.19 9.79 -16.56
N ASN A 72 -16.50 9.30 -15.36
CA ASN A 72 -17.15 8.00 -15.13
C ASN A 72 -18.56 8.13 -14.51
N MET A 73 -19.10 9.35 -14.46
CA MET A 73 -20.52 9.67 -14.30
C MET A 73 -21.06 10.21 -15.61
#